data_AF-A0A354PH54-F1
#
_entry.id   AF-A0A354PH54-F1
#
_cell.length_a   1.000
_cell.length_b   1.000
_cell.length_c   1.000
_cell.angle_alpha   90.00
_cell.angle_beta   90.00
_cell.angle_gamma   90.00
#
_symmetry.space_group_name_H-M   'P 1'
#
loop_
_entity.id
_entity.type
_entity.pdbx_description
1 polymer ?
#
loop_
_entity_poly.entity_id
_entity_poly.type
_entity_poly.pdbx_seq_one_letter_code
_entity_poly.pdbx_strand_id
1 'polypeptide(L)'
;MLIASAMIANTLFASTATVQAAEVEVLIGPPEPVPPASAKSVLVEPFAMEFDAKGTMVIVEYTGGRVLTWSEDAGLQHVAGGPELGYVDGKAMDARFNKMHNLVILP
;
A
#
# COMPACT_ATOMS: atom_id res chain seq x y z
N MET A 1 14.05 -74.03 -1.07
CA MET A 1 13.88 -72.78 -1.85
C MET A 1 12.79 -71.96 -1.18
N LEU A 2 13.16 -71.03 -0.32
CA LEU A 2 12.23 -70.06 0.30
C LEU A 2 12.40 -68.73 -0.44
N ILE A 3 11.33 -68.19 -1.01
CA ILE A 3 11.30 -66.83 -1.56
C ILE A 3 10.73 -65.94 -0.45
N ALA A 4 11.59 -65.10 0.16
CA ALA A 4 11.15 -64.07 1.08
C ALA A 4 10.76 -62.83 0.27
N SER A 5 9.46 -62.53 0.25
CA SER A 5 8.92 -61.33 -0.39
C SER A 5 8.99 -60.16 0.59
N ALA A 6 9.77 -59.13 0.27
CA ALA A 6 9.89 -57.92 1.09
C ALA A 6 8.82 -56.90 0.68
N MET A 7 7.87 -56.62 1.58
CA MET A 7 6.92 -55.50 1.45
C MET A 7 7.64 -54.21 1.86
N ILE A 8 7.82 -53.29 0.91
CA ILE A 8 8.27 -51.92 1.20
C ILE A 8 7.02 -51.05 1.40
N ALA A 9 6.77 -50.64 2.63
CA ALA A 9 5.69 -49.71 2.95
C ALA A 9 6.14 -48.27 2.61
N ASN A 10 5.48 -47.66 1.62
CA ASN A 10 5.76 -46.29 1.22
C ASN A 10 4.91 -45.33 2.07
N THR A 11 5.52 -44.66 3.06
CA THR A 11 4.81 -43.70 3.92
C THR A 11 4.70 -42.36 3.21
N LEU A 12 3.48 -41.98 2.83
CA LEU A 12 3.17 -40.70 2.21
C LEU A 12 3.05 -39.62 3.31
N PHE A 13 3.99 -38.67 3.37
CA PHE A 13 3.85 -37.47 4.21
C PHE A 13 3.01 -36.43 3.46
N ALA A 14 1.75 -36.27 3.84
CA ALA A 14 0.93 -35.14 3.41
C ALA A 14 1.28 -33.92 4.28
N SER A 15 1.98 -32.94 3.70
CA SER A 15 2.17 -31.64 4.34
C SER A 15 0.90 -30.82 4.19
N THR A 16 0.18 -30.59 5.29
CA THR A 16 -0.89 -29.60 5.34
C THR A 16 -0.25 -28.25 5.64
N ALA A 17 0.05 -27.47 4.61
CA ALA A 17 0.41 -26.08 4.79
C ALA A 17 -0.81 -25.32 5.33
N THR A 18 -0.77 -24.91 6.59
CA THR A 18 -1.71 -23.94 7.15
C THR A 18 -1.38 -22.57 6.57
N VAL A 19 -2.26 -22.03 5.74
CA VAL A 19 -2.18 -20.63 5.32
C VAL A 19 -2.62 -19.78 6.51
N GLN A 20 -1.65 -19.16 7.19
CA GLN A 20 -1.96 -18.14 8.19
C GLN A 20 -2.50 -16.91 7.45
N ALA A 21 -3.67 -16.41 7.85
CA ALA A 21 -4.20 -15.18 7.29
C ALA A 21 -3.22 -14.04 7.61
N ALA A 22 -2.88 -13.23 6.61
CA ALA A 22 -2.11 -12.02 6.81
C ALA A 22 -2.88 -11.06 7.73
N GLU A 23 -2.19 -10.46 8.69
CA GLU A 23 -2.75 -9.39 9.51
C GLU A 23 -2.94 -8.15 8.62
N VAL A 24 -4.11 -7.51 8.73
CA VAL A 24 -4.43 -6.28 7.99
C VAL A 24 -4.41 -5.13 9.00
N GLU A 25 -3.60 -4.13 8.73
CA GLU A 25 -3.48 -2.93 9.55
C GLU A 25 -3.98 -1.69 8.80
N VAL A 26 -4.60 -0.78 9.53
CA VAL A 26 -5.00 0.54 9.03
C VAL A 26 -3.88 1.54 9.31
N LEU A 27 -3.16 1.95 8.26
CA LEU A 27 -2.04 2.88 8.39
C LEU A 27 -2.47 4.35 8.46
N ILE A 28 -3.50 4.72 7.69
CA ILE A 28 -3.98 6.10 7.57
C ILE A 28 -5.50 6.10 7.57
N GLY A 29 -6.08 6.81 8.54
CA GLY A 29 -7.53 6.99 8.66
C GLY A 29 -8.13 6.20 9.83
N PRO A 30 -9.45 6.37 10.05
CA PRO A 30 -10.17 5.66 11.10
C PRO A 30 -10.21 4.15 10.83
N PRO A 31 -9.95 3.28 11.83
CA PRO A 31 -9.96 1.84 11.64
C PRO A 31 -11.38 1.22 11.57
N GLU A 32 -12.42 2.00 11.88
CA GLU A 32 -13.79 1.52 11.86
C GLU A 32 -14.28 1.25 10.43
N PRO A 33 -14.96 0.11 10.16
CA PRO A 33 -15.45 -0.22 8.82
C PRO A 33 -16.43 0.80 8.22
N VAL A 34 -17.14 1.53 9.07
CA VAL A 34 -18.06 2.61 8.70
C VAL A 34 -17.82 3.77 9.66
N PRO A 35 -16.85 4.65 9.38
CA PRO A 35 -16.62 5.81 10.21
C PRO A 35 -17.85 6.73 10.15
N PRO A 36 -18.12 7.50 11.22
CA PRO A 36 -19.24 8.44 11.22
C PRO A 36 -19.07 9.47 10.09
N ALA A 37 -20.17 9.99 9.54
CA ALA A 37 -20.12 10.98 8.46
C ALA A 37 -19.34 12.26 8.81
N SER A 38 -19.15 12.53 10.11
CA SER A 38 -18.35 13.63 10.64
C SER A 38 -16.85 13.32 10.77
N ALA A 39 -16.43 12.08 10.51
CA ALA A 39 -15.03 11.68 10.58
C ALA A 39 -14.22 12.51 9.59
N LYS A 40 -13.20 13.19 10.11
CA LYS A 40 -12.26 13.95 9.29
C LYS A 40 -11.23 12.98 8.72
N SER A 41 -11.04 13.02 7.41
CA SER A 41 -9.92 12.35 6.76
C SER A 41 -8.76 13.33 6.60
N VAL A 42 -7.55 12.85 6.80
CA VAL A 42 -6.30 13.58 6.47
C VAL A 42 -5.99 13.51 4.96
N LEU A 43 -6.54 12.49 4.28
CA LEU A 43 -6.47 12.29 2.84
C LEU A 43 -7.72 12.86 2.15
N VAL A 44 -7.53 13.37 0.94
CA VAL A 44 -8.56 13.93 0.06
C VAL A 44 -8.56 13.13 -1.25
N GLU A 45 -9.49 12.18 -1.35
CA GLU A 45 -9.65 11.29 -2.52
C GLU A 45 -8.31 10.72 -3.03
N PRO A 46 -7.57 9.95 -2.21
CA PRO A 46 -6.36 9.28 -2.66
C PRO A 46 -6.70 8.30 -3.78
N PHE A 47 -5.90 8.29 -4.85
CA PHE A 47 -6.24 7.51 -6.05
C PHE A 47 -5.19 6.46 -6.41
N ALA A 48 -3.92 6.82 -6.32
CA ALA A 48 -2.82 5.88 -6.58
C ALA A 48 -1.74 5.99 -5.50
N MET A 49 -1.02 4.89 -5.31
CA MET A 49 0.14 4.80 -4.44
C MET A 49 1.16 3.80 -4.98
N GLU A 50 2.42 3.97 -4.60
CA GLU A 50 3.54 3.07 -4.91
C GLU A 50 4.58 3.14 -3.79
N PHE A 51 5.40 2.11 -3.64
CA PHE A 51 6.50 2.08 -2.67
C PHE A 51 7.85 2.35 -3.35
N ASP A 52 8.69 3.17 -2.72
CA ASP A 52 10.08 3.30 -3.13
C ASP A 52 10.93 2.12 -2.66
N ALA A 53 12.20 2.06 -3.10
CA ALA A 53 13.13 0.98 -2.73
C ALA A 53 13.44 0.89 -1.22
N LYS A 54 13.08 1.90 -0.43
CA LYS A 54 13.23 1.93 1.03
C LYS A 54 11.94 1.56 1.76
N GLY A 55 10.85 1.29 1.03
CA GLY A 55 9.54 1.01 1.59
C GLY A 55 8.74 2.25 1.97
N THR A 56 9.14 3.45 1.52
CA THR A 56 8.33 4.66 1.71
C THR A 56 7.15 4.60 0.74
N MET A 57 5.94 4.65 1.27
CA MET A 57 4.72 4.75 0.46
C MET A 57 4.58 6.17 -0.06
N VAL A 58 4.47 6.35 -1.37
CA VAL A 58 4.10 7.62 -2.01
C VAL A 58 2.64 7.53 -2.45
N ILE A 59 1.84 8.55 -2.14
CA ILE A 59 0.41 8.62 -2.43
C ILE A 59 0.14 9.86 -3.28
N VAL A 60 -0.72 9.75 -4.27
CA VAL A 60 -1.25 10.90 -5.02
C VAL A 60 -2.74 11.05 -4.81
N GLU A 61 -3.17 12.30 -4.65
CA GLU A 61 -4.56 12.66 -4.46
C GLU A 61 -5.20 13.17 -5.75
N TYR A 62 -6.42 12.71 -6.01
CA TYR A 62 -7.16 13.06 -7.21
C TYR A 62 -7.64 14.51 -7.16
N THR A 63 -8.60 14.82 -6.28
CA THR A 63 -9.07 16.20 -6.09
C THR A 63 -8.24 16.99 -5.09
N GLY A 64 -7.46 16.31 -4.24
CA GLY A 64 -6.55 16.98 -3.31
C GLY A 64 -5.36 17.65 -4.00
N GLY A 65 -4.91 17.16 -5.17
CA GLY A 65 -3.80 17.74 -5.92
C GLY A 65 -2.43 17.64 -5.22
N ARG A 66 -2.34 16.84 -4.15
CA ARG A 66 -1.14 16.65 -3.32
C ARG A 66 -0.44 15.35 -3.67
N VAL A 67 0.89 15.37 -3.52
CA VAL A 67 1.74 14.19 -3.41
C VAL A 67 2.15 14.06 -1.94
N LEU A 68 1.89 12.90 -1.37
CA LEU A 68 2.15 12.58 0.03
C LEU A 68 3.14 11.43 0.14
N THR A 69 3.86 11.34 1.24
CA THR A 69 4.68 10.17 1.59
C THR A 69 4.29 9.64 2.97
N TRP A 70 4.40 8.34 3.18
CA TRP A 70 4.20 7.71 4.48
C TRP A 70 5.29 6.65 4.74
N SER A 71 5.78 6.63 5.98
CA SER A 71 6.63 5.57 6.53
C SER A 71 6.35 5.47 8.04
N GLU A 72 6.74 4.36 8.67
CA GLU A 72 6.60 4.20 10.12
C GLU A 72 7.35 5.30 10.90
N ASP A 73 8.55 5.66 10.44
CA ASP A 73 9.40 6.65 11.12
C ASP A 73 8.87 8.09 10.99
N ALA A 74 8.38 8.46 9.80
CA ALA A 74 7.99 9.84 9.50
C ALA A 74 6.48 10.11 9.58
N GLY A 75 5.66 9.06 9.60
CA GLY A 75 4.21 9.18 9.38
C GLY A 75 3.88 9.82 8.03
N LEU A 76 2.66 10.35 7.91
CA LEU A 76 2.17 10.99 6.69
C LEU A 76 2.76 12.40 6.52
N GLN A 77 3.39 12.66 5.38
CA GLN A 77 4.01 13.95 5.03
C GLN A 77 3.47 14.45 3.68
N HIS A 78 3.28 15.76 3.56
CA HIS A 78 2.93 16.42 2.29
C HIS A 78 4.19 16.95 1.63
N VAL A 79 4.53 16.44 0.45
CA VAL A 79 5.85 16.68 -0.16
C VAL A 79 5.80 17.49 -1.45
N ALA A 80 4.67 17.51 -2.16
CA ALA A 80 4.51 18.32 -3.37
C ALA A 80 3.03 18.62 -3.66
N GLY A 81 2.79 19.67 -4.43
CA GLY A 81 1.43 20.02 -4.86
C GLY A 81 0.61 20.73 -3.80
N GLY A 82 -0.70 20.75 -4.02
CA GLY A 82 -1.63 21.48 -3.16
C GLY A 82 -3.07 21.45 -3.69
N PRO A 83 -4.03 22.01 -2.94
CA PRO A 83 -5.45 21.97 -3.28
C PRO A 83 -5.80 22.79 -4.53
N GLU A 84 -4.90 23.66 -4.99
CA GLU A 84 -5.08 24.39 -6.24
C GLU A 84 -4.59 23.54 -7.42
N LEU A 85 -5.55 22.97 -8.16
CA LEU A 85 -5.25 22.11 -9.30
C LEU A 85 -4.63 22.89 -10.47
N GLY A 86 -3.75 22.25 -11.24
CA GLY A 86 -3.15 22.88 -12.41
C GLY A 86 -2.08 22.03 -13.10
N TYR A 87 -1.33 22.70 -13.97
CA TYR A 87 -0.19 22.16 -14.70
C TYR A 87 0.98 23.13 -14.57
N VAL A 88 1.52 23.23 -13.35
CA VAL A 88 2.61 24.14 -13.02
C VAL A 88 3.80 23.31 -12.56
N ASP A 89 4.93 23.52 -13.21
CA ASP A 89 6.21 22.91 -12.81
C ASP A 89 6.98 23.83 -11.87
N GLY A 90 7.98 23.29 -11.18
CA GLY A 90 8.89 24.06 -10.33
C GLY A 90 9.33 23.29 -9.10
N LYS A 91 9.57 24.02 -8.01
CA LYS A 91 9.81 23.40 -6.70
C LYS A 91 8.58 22.62 -6.28
N ALA A 92 8.78 21.56 -5.50
CA ALA A 92 7.74 20.60 -5.17
C ALA A 92 6.44 21.25 -4.63
N MET A 93 6.55 22.22 -3.72
CA MET A 93 5.38 22.91 -3.13
C MET A 93 4.78 24.02 -4.01
N ASP A 94 5.50 24.44 -5.05
CA ASP A 94 5.01 25.41 -6.03
C ASP A 94 4.36 24.70 -7.24
N ALA A 95 4.68 23.42 -7.44
CA ALA A 95 4.11 22.61 -8.49
C ALA A 95 2.61 22.41 -8.30
N ARG A 96 1.87 22.26 -9.39
CA ARG A 96 0.43 21.99 -9.37
C ARG A 96 0.11 20.81 -10.25
N PHE A 97 -0.71 19.94 -9.71
CA PHE A 97 -1.19 18.74 -10.37
C PHE A 97 -2.70 18.83 -10.54
N ASN A 98 -3.24 18.13 -11.54
CA ASN A 98 -4.66 18.10 -11.78
C ASN A 98 -5.09 16.65 -11.90
N LYS A 99 -5.82 16.15 -10.90
CA LYS A 99 -6.54 14.88 -11.01
C LYS A 99 -5.62 13.70 -11.36
N MET A 100 -4.56 13.53 -10.54
CA MET A 100 -3.60 12.44 -10.71
C MET A 100 -4.29 11.08 -10.56
N HIS A 101 -4.04 10.17 -11.50
CA HIS A 101 -4.62 8.82 -11.50
C HIS A 101 -3.59 7.70 -11.37
N ASN A 102 -2.36 7.95 -11.81
CA ASN A 102 -1.30 6.95 -11.83
C ASN A 102 -0.05 7.55 -11.19
N LEU A 103 0.73 6.68 -10.58
CA LEU A 103 2.02 6.99 -10.00
C LEU A 103 2.96 5.82 -10.31
N VAL A 104 4.18 6.13 -10.70
CA VAL A 104 5.26 5.15 -10.88
C VAL A 104 6.52 5.74 -10.29
N ILE A 105 7.22 4.95 -9.48
CA ILE A 105 8.55 5.28 -8.96
C ILE A 105 9.55 4.45 -9.77
N LEU A 106 10.53 5.13 -10.37
CA LEU A 106 11.59 4.46 -11.13
C LEU A 106 12.71 4.00 -10.18
N PRO A 107 13.46 2.94 -10.55
CA PRO A 107 14.61 2.46 -9.78
C PRO A 107 15.72 3.49 -9.55
#